data_AF-A0A7S4MNS4-F1
#
_entry.id   AF-A0A7S4MNS4-F1
#
_cell.length_a   1.000
_cell.length_b   1.000
_cell.length_c   1.000
_cell.angle_alpha   90.00
_cell.angle_beta   90.00
_cell.angle_gamma   90.00
#
_symmetry.space_group_name_H-M   'P 1'
#
loop_
_entity.id
_entity.type
_entity.pdbx_description
1 polymer ?
#
loop_
_entity_poly.entity_id
_entity_poly.type
_entity_poly.pdbx_seq_one_letter_code
_entity_poly.pdbx_strand_id
1 'polypeptide(L)'
;GPMTLRTQVSMLVLALPLASGFAAPAAKNATAASSSAVAMSSSASSASSSVDPNGRCVASDNQNDCFALVMMWYAFGQNIPGWKVDGQMSMCAWDGVTCTSDSPPRVTKLDLNNNQLSGTIPTEVAELTQLQLLHLADNQLSGTVPDGICKLVITGDLGDCHLEDNSFACPLPSCAAAACGATCK
;
A
#
# COMPACT_ATOMS: atom_id res chain seq x y z
N GLY A 1 -31.28 -34.77 57.65
CA GLY A 1 -31.22 -34.56 56.19
C GLY A 1 -30.83 -33.11 55.91
N PRO A 2 -30.26 -32.79 54.74
CA PRO A 2 -29.30 -33.59 53.97
C PRO A 2 -27.96 -32.84 53.71
N MET A 3 -26.89 -33.64 53.52
CA MET A 3 -25.86 -33.57 52.45
C MET A 3 -24.99 -32.28 52.31
N THR A 4 -23.65 -32.28 52.17
CA THR A 4 -22.64 -33.32 51.87
C THR A 4 -21.23 -32.68 51.93
N LEU A 5 -20.26 -33.47 52.41
CA LEU A 5 -18.84 -33.59 52.01
C LEU A 5 -18.16 -32.44 51.22
N ARG A 6 -17.15 -31.79 51.83
CA ARG A 6 -16.09 -31.05 51.11
C ARG A 6 -14.79 -31.85 51.18
N THR A 7 -14.40 -32.42 50.06
CA THR A 7 -13.13 -33.12 49.82
C THR A 7 -12.01 -32.09 49.58
N GLN A 8 -10.82 -32.34 50.15
CA GLN A 8 -9.58 -31.62 49.86
C GLN A 8 -9.04 -31.97 48.45
N VAL A 9 -8.17 -31.13 47.88
CA VAL A 9 -6.75 -31.46 47.59
C VAL A 9 -6.01 -30.25 46.98
N SER A 10 -4.79 -30.10 47.47
CA SER A 10 -3.75 -29.11 47.18
C SER A 10 -3.34 -29.06 45.69
N MET A 11 -3.20 -27.86 45.10
CA MET A 11 -2.56 -27.67 43.80
C MET A 11 -1.08 -27.36 43.97
N LEU A 12 -0.25 -28.28 43.48
CA LEU A 12 1.20 -28.19 43.35
C LEU A 12 1.53 -27.46 42.03
N VAL A 13 2.32 -26.39 42.12
CA VAL A 13 2.88 -25.65 40.99
C VAL A 13 4.09 -26.42 40.44
N LEU A 14 4.10 -26.73 39.14
CA LEU A 14 5.29 -27.21 38.44
C LEU A 14 5.56 -26.33 37.21
N ALA A 15 6.77 -25.78 37.16
CA ALA A 15 7.30 -24.94 36.10
C ALA A 15 7.67 -25.77 34.85
N LEU A 16 7.49 -25.18 33.66
CA LEU A 16 8.08 -25.65 32.40
C LEU A 16 9.10 -24.62 31.87
N PRO A 17 10.20 -25.04 31.23
CA PRO A 17 11.22 -24.14 30.71
C PRO A 17 10.96 -23.69 29.26
N LEU A 18 11.56 -22.53 28.95
CA LEU A 18 11.62 -21.84 27.66
C LEU A 18 12.39 -22.64 26.59
N ALA A 19 11.91 -22.61 25.34
CA ALA A 19 12.68 -23.01 24.17
C ALA A 19 12.75 -21.84 23.18
N SER A 20 13.98 -21.34 22.98
CA SER A 20 14.40 -20.38 21.96
C SER A 20 15.27 -21.11 20.93
N GLY A 21 15.06 -20.88 19.64
CA GLY A 21 16.02 -21.25 18.60
C GLY A 21 15.43 -21.45 17.21
N PHE A 22 15.29 -20.37 16.44
CA PHE A 22 15.22 -20.44 14.98
C PHE A 22 16.60 -20.14 14.41
N ALA A 23 17.23 -21.14 13.80
CA ALA A 23 18.48 -21.04 13.06
C ALA A 23 18.20 -21.00 11.56
N ALA A 24 18.90 -20.10 10.85
CA ALA A 24 18.87 -19.94 9.40
C ALA A 24 19.47 -21.14 8.65
N PRO A 25 19.11 -21.40 7.38
CA PRO A 25 19.90 -22.26 6.51
C PRO A 25 20.74 -21.45 5.52
N ALA A 26 22.05 -21.74 5.52
CA ALA A 26 22.98 -21.41 4.45
C ALA A 26 23.09 -22.61 3.48
N ALA A 27 23.25 -22.29 2.20
CA ALA A 27 23.32 -23.22 1.07
C ALA A 27 24.53 -24.16 1.09
N LYS A 28 24.38 -25.34 0.44
CA LYS A 28 25.44 -26.01 -0.37
C LYS A 28 24.88 -27.15 -1.22
N ASN A 29 25.29 -27.14 -2.50
CA ASN A 29 25.12 -28.14 -3.55
C ASN A 29 25.37 -29.59 -3.12
N ALA A 30 24.57 -30.53 -3.64
CA ALA A 30 25.07 -31.78 -4.26
C ALA A 30 23.99 -32.48 -5.10
N THR A 31 24.48 -33.18 -6.11
CA THR A 31 23.87 -33.80 -7.29
C THR A 31 23.15 -35.14 -7.09
N ALA A 32 22.22 -35.42 -8.02
CA ALA A 32 21.97 -36.68 -8.76
C ALA A 32 20.77 -37.60 -8.40
N ALA A 33 20.01 -37.89 -9.46
CA ALA A 33 19.11 -39.03 -9.77
C ALA A 33 17.75 -39.11 -9.01
N SER A 34 16.65 -38.66 -9.62
CA SER A 34 15.81 -39.34 -10.63
C SER A 34 14.67 -40.18 -10.02
N SER A 35 13.51 -39.56 -9.85
CA SER A 35 12.20 -40.20 -10.00
C SER A 35 11.19 -39.12 -10.42
N SER A 36 10.53 -39.40 -11.53
CA SER A 36 9.78 -38.47 -12.37
C SER A 36 8.63 -37.77 -11.65
N ALA A 37 8.73 -36.44 -11.50
CA ALA A 37 7.58 -35.55 -11.42
C ALA A 37 7.66 -34.62 -12.64
N VAL A 38 6.77 -34.83 -13.60
CA VAL A 38 6.61 -33.97 -14.78
C VAL A 38 6.23 -32.57 -14.29
N ALA A 39 7.16 -31.64 -14.44
CA ALA A 39 6.98 -30.23 -14.13
C ALA A 39 5.90 -29.65 -15.06
N MET A 40 4.89 -29.01 -14.47
CA MET A 40 4.13 -27.99 -15.17
C MET A 40 5.08 -26.82 -15.39
N SER A 41 5.53 -26.66 -16.64
CA SER A 41 6.25 -25.48 -17.09
C SER A 41 5.34 -24.27 -16.91
N SER A 42 5.49 -23.54 -15.80
CA SER A 42 5.06 -22.14 -15.75
C SER A 42 6.07 -21.38 -16.60
N SER A 43 5.74 -21.16 -17.86
CA SER A 43 6.34 -20.11 -18.65
C SER A 43 6.05 -18.79 -17.93
N ALA A 44 6.95 -18.39 -17.04
CA ALA A 44 7.04 -17.03 -16.54
C ALA A 44 7.48 -16.17 -17.71
N SER A 45 6.50 -15.76 -18.51
CA SER A 45 6.66 -14.69 -19.48
C SER A 45 6.98 -13.43 -18.68
N SER A 46 8.25 -13.05 -18.70
CA SER A 46 8.75 -11.74 -18.31
C SER A 46 7.99 -10.65 -19.08
N ALA A 47 6.95 -10.10 -18.47
CA ALA A 47 6.37 -8.83 -18.83
C ALA A 47 6.23 -8.03 -17.53
N SER A 48 7.12 -7.06 -17.35
CA SER A 48 6.99 -6.01 -16.35
C SER A 48 5.70 -5.26 -16.65
N SER A 49 4.64 -5.65 -15.96
CA SER A 49 3.39 -4.92 -15.89
C SER A 49 3.04 -4.89 -14.41
N SER A 50 2.71 -3.70 -13.91
CA SER A 50 2.33 -3.40 -12.54
C SER A 50 0.96 -4.01 -12.22
N VAL A 51 0.76 -5.29 -12.59
CA VAL A 51 -0.45 -6.05 -12.35
C VAL A 51 -0.46 -6.38 -10.87
N ASP A 52 -1.46 -5.89 -10.15
CA ASP A 52 -1.66 -6.22 -8.75
C ASP A 52 -1.72 -7.76 -8.63
N PRO A 53 -0.72 -8.41 -8.02
CA PRO A 53 -0.63 -9.87 -8.01
C PRO A 53 -1.66 -10.50 -7.05
N ASN A 54 -2.42 -9.68 -6.31
CA ASN A 54 -3.32 -10.12 -5.25
C ASN A 54 -4.80 -10.00 -5.63
N GLY A 55 -5.13 -9.56 -6.85
CA GLY A 55 -6.51 -9.42 -7.32
C GLY A 55 -7.31 -8.32 -6.59
N ARG A 56 -6.65 -7.25 -6.14
CA ARG A 56 -7.26 -6.10 -5.43
C ARG A 56 -7.82 -5.03 -6.34
N CYS A 57 -7.50 -5.11 -7.62
CA CYS A 57 -8.00 -4.22 -8.66
C CYS A 57 -9.04 -4.95 -9.51
N VAL A 58 -10.09 -4.22 -9.92
CA VAL A 58 -11.05 -4.75 -10.88
C VAL A 58 -10.38 -4.82 -12.26
N ALA A 59 -10.58 -5.92 -12.99
CA ALA A 59 -9.93 -6.17 -14.27
C ALA A 59 -10.26 -5.13 -15.37
N SER A 60 -11.33 -4.35 -15.21
CA SER A 60 -11.72 -3.28 -16.14
C SER A 60 -11.02 -1.94 -15.87
N ASP A 61 -10.40 -1.78 -14.70
CA ASP A 61 -9.71 -0.55 -14.33
C ASP A 61 -8.32 -0.49 -14.99
N ASN A 62 -7.72 0.71 -15.06
CA ASN A 62 -6.32 0.80 -15.39
C ASN A 62 -5.49 0.22 -14.24
N GLN A 63 -4.74 -0.83 -14.55
CA GLN A 63 -4.09 -1.64 -13.55
C GLN A 63 -2.94 -0.91 -12.84
N ASN A 64 -2.23 -0.01 -13.53
CA ASN A 64 -1.15 0.79 -12.95
C ASN A 64 -1.73 1.83 -11.99
N ASP A 65 -2.78 2.55 -12.43
CA ASP A 65 -3.43 3.56 -11.61
C ASP A 65 -4.06 2.93 -10.36
N CYS A 66 -4.75 1.81 -10.51
CA CYS A 66 -5.32 1.10 -9.36
C CYS A 66 -4.23 0.61 -8.41
N PHE A 67 -3.15 0.03 -8.93
CA PHE A 67 -2.03 -0.41 -8.10
C PHE A 67 -1.42 0.74 -7.29
N ALA A 68 -1.24 1.93 -7.90
CA ALA A 68 -0.76 3.11 -7.21
C ALA A 68 -1.68 3.52 -6.05
N LEU A 69 -3.00 3.54 -6.27
CA LEU A 69 -3.95 3.84 -5.20
C LEU A 69 -3.94 2.74 -4.11
N VAL A 70 -3.86 1.46 -4.47
CA VAL A 70 -3.71 0.37 -3.49
C VAL A 70 -2.47 0.57 -2.60
N MET A 71 -1.34 0.99 -3.19
CA MET A 71 -0.13 1.30 -2.44
C MET A 71 -0.32 2.51 -1.51
N MET A 72 -1.07 3.54 -1.92
CA MET A 72 -1.44 4.65 -1.02
C MET A 72 -2.30 4.16 0.15
N TRP A 73 -3.26 3.28 -0.10
CA TRP A 73 -4.09 2.70 0.96
C TRP A 73 -3.27 1.96 2.00
N TYR A 74 -2.28 1.16 1.58
CA TYR A 74 -1.34 0.54 2.52
C TYR A 74 -0.49 1.56 3.27
N ALA A 75 0.06 2.54 2.55
CA ALA A 75 0.95 3.54 3.13
C ALA A 75 0.23 4.44 4.15
N PHE A 76 -1.09 4.62 4.02
CA PHE A 76 -1.93 5.39 4.94
C PHE A 76 -2.58 4.54 6.04
N GLY A 77 -2.05 3.34 6.29
CA GLY A 77 -2.51 2.49 7.39
C GLY A 77 -3.89 1.88 7.15
N GLN A 78 -4.28 1.68 5.88
CA GLN A 78 -5.51 1.00 5.48
C GLN A 78 -6.80 1.72 5.92
N ASN A 79 -6.71 3.02 6.22
CA ASN A 79 -7.80 3.79 6.81
C ASN A 79 -8.14 5.03 5.98
N ILE A 80 -8.45 4.83 4.70
CA ILE A 80 -8.98 5.88 3.83
C ILE A 80 -10.50 5.70 3.76
N PRO A 81 -11.31 6.68 4.21
CA PRO A 81 -12.77 6.60 4.13
C PRO A 81 -13.25 6.34 2.69
N GLY A 82 -14.25 5.48 2.53
CA GLY A 82 -14.88 5.19 1.23
C GLY A 82 -14.11 4.24 0.30
N TRP A 83 -12.86 3.91 0.61
CA TRP A 83 -12.05 3.04 -0.24
C TRP A 83 -12.32 1.56 0.07
N LYS A 84 -12.55 0.76 -0.97
CA LYS A 84 -12.78 -0.69 -0.87
C LYS A 84 -11.80 -1.46 -1.72
N VAL A 85 -10.70 -1.88 -1.08
CA VAL A 85 -9.59 -2.60 -1.72
C VAL A 85 -9.81 -4.12 -1.67
N ASP A 86 -10.89 -4.57 -2.30
CA ASP A 86 -11.34 -5.97 -2.34
C ASP A 86 -11.38 -6.60 -3.74
N GLY A 87 -10.99 -5.83 -4.77
CA GLY A 87 -11.02 -6.28 -6.17
C GLY A 87 -12.41 -6.38 -6.78
N GLN A 88 -13.44 -5.86 -6.12
CA GLN A 88 -14.82 -5.89 -6.62
C GLN A 88 -15.32 -4.49 -6.99
N MET A 89 -14.91 -3.47 -6.23
CA MET A 89 -15.25 -2.08 -6.51
C MET A 89 -14.20 -1.43 -7.41
N SER A 90 -14.65 -0.79 -8.49
CA SER A 90 -13.75 0.00 -9.34
C SER A 90 -13.11 1.13 -8.53
N MET A 91 -11.83 1.40 -8.77
CA MET A 91 -11.10 2.50 -8.15
C MET A 91 -11.78 3.86 -8.38
N CYS A 92 -12.53 4.00 -9.47
CA CYS A 92 -13.23 5.23 -9.84
C CYS A 92 -14.48 5.49 -8.98
N ALA A 93 -14.91 4.52 -8.18
CA ALA A 93 -15.99 4.66 -7.22
C ALA A 93 -15.50 4.94 -5.80
N TRP A 94 -14.18 5.00 -5.57
CA TRP A 94 -13.61 5.32 -4.27
C TRP A 94 -13.74 6.81 -3.99
N ASP A 95 -14.08 7.16 -2.74
CA ASP A 95 -14.24 8.55 -2.33
C ASP A 95 -12.96 9.35 -2.62
N GLY A 96 -13.11 10.53 -3.22
CA GLY A 96 -11.99 11.40 -3.59
C GLY A 96 -11.30 11.04 -4.91
N VAL A 97 -11.66 9.94 -5.57
CA VAL A 97 -11.08 9.54 -6.87
C VAL A 97 -11.98 9.99 -8.02
N THR A 98 -11.41 10.69 -9.01
CA THR A 98 -12.08 10.99 -10.28
C THR A 98 -11.33 10.38 -11.44
N CYS A 99 -12.05 9.72 -12.34
CA CYS A 99 -11.50 9.07 -13.52
C CYS A 99 -11.96 9.68 -14.85
N THR A 100 -11.22 9.42 -15.92
CA THR A 100 -11.68 9.63 -17.30
C THR A 100 -12.82 8.67 -17.66
N SER A 101 -13.54 8.98 -18.74
CA SER A 101 -14.57 8.10 -19.31
C SER A 101 -14.01 7.06 -20.29
N ASP A 102 -12.68 6.97 -20.43
CA ASP A 102 -12.02 6.01 -21.31
C ASP A 102 -12.10 4.58 -20.77
N SER A 103 -11.75 3.61 -21.61
CA SER A 103 -11.60 2.22 -21.21
C SER A 103 -10.22 1.69 -21.62
N PRO A 104 -9.32 1.38 -20.67
CA PRO A 104 -9.51 1.47 -19.22
C PRO A 104 -9.53 2.93 -18.71
N PRO A 105 -10.30 3.23 -17.65
CA PRO A 105 -10.38 4.58 -17.09
C PRO A 105 -9.05 4.97 -16.42
N ARG A 106 -8.67 6.24 -16.53
CA ARG A 106 -7.45 6.79 -15.91
C ARG A 106 -7.78 7.76 -14.79
N VAL A 107 -7.02 7.76 -13.71
CA VAL A 107 -7.22 8.68 -12.58
C VAL A 107 -6.74 10.07 -12.98
N THR A 108 -7.60 11.07 -12.81
CA THR A 108 -7.32 12.49 -13.12
C THR A 108 -7.36 13.37 -11.89
N LYS A 109 -8.09 12.99 -10.84
CA LYS A 109 -8.12 13.74 -9.58
C LYS A 109 -8.09 12.79 -8.41
N LEU A 110 -7.28 13.14 -7.42
CA LEU A 110 -7.23 12.50 -6.12
C LEU A 110 -7.35 13.58 -5.05
N ASP A 111 -8.51 13.64 -4.39
CA ASP A 111 -8.80 14.57 -3.31
C ASP A 111 -9.06 13.84 -2.00
N LEU A 112 -8.07 13.87 -1.11
CA LEU A 112 -8.10 13.30 0.22
C LEU A 112 -7.74 14.35 1.28
N ASN A 113 -8.00 15.63 1.01
CA ASN A 113 -7.79 16.70 1.99
C ASN A 113 -8.57 16.45 3.29
N ASN A 114 -8.03 16.89 4.42
CA ASN A 114 -8.71 16.92 5.72
C ASN A 114 -9.21 15.54 6.23
N ASN A 115 -8.46 14.45 5.98
CA ASN A 115 -8.86 13.09 6.36
C ASN A 115 -8.08 12.49 7.54
N GLN A 116 -7.26 13.28 8.24
CA GLN A 116 -6.40 12.82 9.35
C GLN A 116 -5.49 11.64 8.94
N LEU A 117 -5.17 11.52 7.65
CA LEU A 117 -4.34 10.45 7.12
C LEU A 117 -2.92 10.57 7.66
N SER A 118 -2.29 9.46 7.99
CA SER A 118 -0.90 9.40 8.47
C SER A 118 -0.08 8.45 7.62
N GLY A 119 1.23 8.36 7.86
CA GLY A 119 2.13 7.53 7.07
C GLY A 119 2.90 8.34 6.03
N THR A 120 3.23 7.73 4.89
CA THR A 120 4.10 8.33 3.85
C THR A 120 3.44 8.29 2.49
N ILE A 121 3.73 9.24 1.61
CA ILE A 121 3.31 9.14 0.20
C ILE A 121 4.19 8.09 -0.49
N PRO A 122 3.62 7.02 -1.08
CA PRO A 122 4.40 5.99 -1.78
C PRO A 122 4.94 6.50 -3.11
N THR A 123 6.04 5.92 -3.58
CA THR A 123 6.68 6.29 -4.86
C THR A 123 5.81 6.00 -6.09
N GLU A 124 4.92 5.03 -5.96
CA GLU A 124 3.98 4.55 -6.97
C GLU A 124 2.96 5.61 -7.37
N VAL A 125 2.83 6.71 -6.62
CA VAL A 125 2.04 7.89 -7.05
C VAL A 125 2.45 8.37 -8.45
N ALA A 126 3.71 8.16 -8.85
CA ALA A 126 4.23 8.50 -10.17
C ALA A 126 3.60 7.72 -11.34
N GLU A 127 2.91 6.61 -11.05
CA GLU A 127 2.20 5.81 -12.06
C GLU A 127 0.86 6.43 -12.47
N LEU A 128 0.33 7.38 -11.69
CA LEU A 128 -0.88 8.14 -12.01
C LEU A 128 -0.58 9.20 -13.09
N THR A 129 -0.15 8.76 -14.27
CA THR A 129 0.38 9.64 -15.33
C THR A 129 -0.64 10.55 -16.02
N GLN A 130 -1.92 10.46 -15.64
CA GLN A 130 -2.98 11.36 -16.10
C GLN A 130 -3.53 12.21 -14.97
N LEU A 131 -2.88 12.19 -13.79
CA LEU A 131 -3.31 12.94 -12.63
C LEU A 131 -3.12 14.43 -12.88
N GLN A 132 -4.22 15.17 -12.76
CA GLN A 132 -4.30 16.62 -12.92
C GLN A 132 -4.44 17.35 -11.60
N LEU A 133 -4.99 16.68 -10.59
CA LEU A 133 -5.22 17.24 -9.28
C LEU A 133 -4.80 16.25 -8.19
N LEU A 134 -3.90 16.69 -7.31
CA LEU A 134 -3.44 15.93 -6.14
C LEU A 134 -3.60 16.76 -4.87
N HIS A 135 -4.60 16.43 -4.07
CA HIS A 135 -4.96 17.13 -2.85
C HIS A 135 -4.78 16.20 -1.64
N LEU A 136 -3.73 16.45 -0.85
CA LEU A 136 -3.42 15.73 0.38
C LEU A 136 -3.17 16.67 1.57
N ALA A 137 -3.53 17.94 1.44
CA ALA A 137 -3.39 18.96 2.48
C ALA A 137 -4.22 18.62 3.74
N ASP A 138 -3.89 19.28 4.86
CA ASP A 138 -4.57 19.10 6.15
C ASP A 138 -4.60 17.64 6.63
N ASN A 139 -3.47 16.96 6.53
CA ASN A 139 -3.29 15.59 7.00
C ASN A 139 -2.09 15.47 7.95
N GLN A 140 -1.78 14.26 8.39
CA GLN A 140 -0.66 13.94 9.27
C GLN A 140 0.39 13.12 8.50
N LEU A 141 0.51 13.34 7.19
CA LEU A 141 1.50 12.65 6.36
C LEU A 141 2.90 13.11 6.74
N SER A 142 3.84 12.18 6.64
CA SER A 142 5.21 12.33 7.11
C SER A 142 6.20 11.64 6.17
N GLY A 143 7.48 11.65 6.53
CA GLY A 143 8.54 11.12 5.69
C GLY A 143 8.88 12.02 4.51
N THR A 144 9.65 11.51 3.56
CA THR A 144 10.09 12.27 2.39
C THR A 144 8.98 12.36 1.34
N VAL A 145 8.83 13.53 0.72
CA VAL A 145 7.97 13.67 -0.46
C VAL A 145 8.66 13.01 -1.67
N PRO A 146 8.04 12.03 -2.36
CA PRO A 146 8.67 11.36 -3.49
C PRO A 146 8.90 12.29 -4.68
N ASP A 147 10.05 12.16 -5.34
CA ASP A 147 10.36 12.85 -6.61
C ASP A 147 9.37 12.51 -7.74
N GLY A 148 8.64 11.40 -7.59
CA GLY A 148 7.52 11.03 -8.46
C GLY A 148 6.47 12.13 -8.59
N ILE A 149 6.21 12.92 -7.53
CA ILE A 149 5.30 14.07 -7.60
C ILE A 149 5.87 15.13 -8.54
N CYS A 150 7.18 15.38 -8.50
CA CYS A 150 7.82 16.28 -9.45
C CYS A 150 7.68 15.83 -10.88
N LYS A 151 7.76 14.52 -11.14
CA LYS A 151 7.56 13.99 -12.48
C LYS A 151 6.19 14.39 -13.03
N LEU A 152 5.12 14.25 -12.23
CA LEU A 152 3.75 14.60 -12.62
C LEU A 152 3.56 16.11 -12.85
N VAL A 153 4.21 16.94 -12.02
CA VAL A 153 4.23 18.41 -12.20
C VAL A 153 4.99 18.81 -13.47
N ILE A 154 6.15 18.20 -13.72
CA ILE A 154 7.05 18.57 -14.82
C ILE A 154 6.52 18.10 -16.17
N THR A 155 5.83 16.95 -16.25
CA THR A 155 5.19 16.52 -17.50
C THR A 155 3.99 17.40 -17.89
N GLY A 156 3.59 18.33 -17.01
CA GLY A 156 2.49 19.27 -17.23
C GLY A 156 1.11 18.65 -17.04
N ASP A 157 1.06 17.40 -16.57
CA ASP A 157 -0.19 16.70 -16.32
C ASP A 157 -0.83 17.19 -15.03
N LEU A 158 -0.04 17.43 -13.97
CA LEU A 158 -0.52 17.94 -12.68
C LEU A 158 -0.66 19.47 -12.71
N GLY A 159 -1.90 19.93 -12.92
CA GLY A 159 -2.25 21.34 -12.95
C GLY A 159 -2.54 21.96 -11.58
N ASP A 160 -2.91 21.13 -10.60
CA ASP A 160 -3.29 21.56 -9.26
C ASP A 160 -2.77 20.57 -8.19
N CYS A 161 -2.04 21.07 -7.20
CA CYS A 161 -1.36 20.22 -6.22
C CYS A 161 -1.30 20.90 -4.86
N HIS A 162 -1.73 20.19 -3.82
CA HIS A 162 -1.84 20.70 -2.46
C HIS A 162 -1.30 19.67 -1.46
N LEU A 163 -0.17 19.99 -0.84
CA LEU A 163 0.56 19.16 0.14
C LEU A 163 0.85 19.91 1.46
N GLU A 164 0.36 21.14 1.59
CA GLU A 164 0.49 21.95 2.81
C GLU A 164 -0.12 21.28 4.04
N ASP A 165 0.18 21.82 5.23
CA ASP A 165 -0.38 21.36 6.50
C ASP A 165 -0.22 19.85 6.78
N ASN A 166 0.97 19.33 6.46
CA ASN A 166 1.45 18.00 6.80
C ASN A 166 2.72 18.07 7.70
N SER A 167 3.41 16.95 7.89
CA SER A 167 4.63 16.80 8.71
C SER A 167 5.77 16.12 7.94
N PHE A 168 6.02 16.52 6.70
CA PHE A 168 7.06 15.95 5.86
C PHE A 168 8.47 16.21 6.41
N ALA A 169 9.39 15.28 6.15
CA ALA A 169 10.80 15.40 6.48
C ALA A 169 11.56 16.21 5.42
N CYS A 170 12.60 16.93 5.84
CA CYS A 170 13.50 17.63 4.93
C CYS A 170 14.63 16.69 4.41
N PRO A 171 15.21 16.96 3.23
CA PRO A 171 14.89 18.05 2.30
C PRO A 171 13.65 17.77 1.46
N LEU A 172 12.89 18.82 1.13
CA LEU A 172 11.80 18.73 0.16
C LEU A 172 12.33 18.84 -1.28
N PRO A 173 11.77 18.08 -2.23
CA PRO A 173 11.95 18.37 -3.65
C PRO A 173 11.49 19.80 -3.95
N SER A 174 12.29 20.55 -4.72
CA SER A 174 12.00 21.96 -5.02
C SER A 174 10.66 22.15 -5.72
N CYS A 175 10.26 21.20 -6.58
CA CYS A 175 8.96 21.22 -7.22
C CYS A 175 7.82 21.12 -6.19
N ALA A 176 7.97 20.31 -5.14
CA ALA A 176 6.88 20.00 -4.23
C ALA A 176 6.67 21.19 -3.30
N ALA A 177 7.76 21.84 -2.89
CA ALA A 177 7.68 23.10 -2.17
C ALA A 177 7.08 24.22 -3.05
N ALA A 178 7.52 24.35 -4.31
CA ALA A 178 7.14 25.48 -5.16
C ALA A 178 5.76 25.34 -5.83
N ALA A 179 5.39 24.14 -6.29
CA ALA A 179 4.18 23.88 -7.05
C ALA A 179 3.07 23.25 -6.21
N CYS A 180 3.41 22.54 -5.13
CA CYS A 180 2.44 21.85 -4.29
C CYS A 180 2.28 22.42 -2.88
N GLY A 181 2.99 23.51 -2.54
CA GLY A 181 2.92 24.12 -1.20
C GLY A 181 3.48 23.25 -0.06
N ALA A 182 4.22 22.18 -0.36
CA ALA A 182 4.74 21.28 0.67
C ALA A 182 5.69 22.03 1.62
N THR A 183 5.52 21.80 2.93
CA THR A 183 6.42 22.31 3.98
C THR A 183 6.99 21.14 4.78
N CYS A 184 8.27 21.22 5.18
CA CYS A 184 8.89 20.22 6.04
C CYS A 184 9.12 20.76 7.46
N LYS A 185 9.16 19.84 8.42
CA LYS A 185 9.39 20.11 9.85
C LYS A 185 10.56 19.28 10.38
#